data_AF-A0A4U0W5W6-F1
#
_entry.id   AF-A0A4U0W5W6-F1
#
_cell.length_a   1.000
_cell.length_b   1.000
_cell.length_c   1.000
_cell.angle_alpha   90.00
_cell.angle_beta   90.00
_cell.angle_gamma   90.00
#
_symmetry.space_group_name_H-M   'P 1'
#
loop_
_entity.id
_entity.type
_entity.pdbx_description
1 polymer ?
#
loop_
_entity_poly.entity_id
_entity_poly.type
_entity_poly.pdbx_seq_one_letter_code
_entity_poly.pdbx_strand_id
1 'polypeptide(L)'
;GEDAGNASTEFDVSKKTITPLGGFVRYGIVNNDFVMLKGSVPGVKKRVMTLRKSMFTHTSRRALEKVDLKWIDTSSKFGHGAYQTPAEKRAYLGTLKKDLAPAA
;
A
#
# COMPACT_ATOMS: atom_id res chain seq x y z
N GLY A 1 5.97 12.73 -4.25
CA GLY A 1 4.86 11.85 -3.80
C GLY A 1 3.54 12.58 -3.58
N GLU A 2 3.05 13.34 -4.56
CA GLU A 2 1.72 14.01 -4.48
C GLU A 2 0.62 13.23 -5.21
N ASP A 3 0.95 12.05 -5.76
CA ASP A 3 0.05 11.23 -6.55
C ASP A 3 -1.00 10.52 -5.67
N ALA A 4 -2.23 11.01 -5.73
CA ALA A 4 -3.38 10.47 -5.00
C ALA A 4 -3.76 9.02 -5.43
N GLY A 5 -3.19 8.51 -6.52
CA GLY A 5 -3.43 7.18 -7.08
C GLY A 5 -2.19 6.28 -7.13
N ASN A 6 -1.18 6.50 -6.29
CA ASN A 6 0.09 5.76 -6.37
C ASN A 6 0.00 4.23 -6.10
N ALA A 7 -1.15 3.71 -5.66
CA ALA A 7 -1.43 2.28 -5.56
C ALA A 7 -2.62 1.82 -6.43
N SER A 8 -3.08 2.67 -7.34
CA SER A 8 -3.98 2.28 -8.43
C SER A 8 -3.17 1.70 -9.59
N THR A 9 -3.79 0.85 -10.38
CA THR A 9 -3.19 0.21 -11.55
C THR A 9 -4.11 0.41 -12.76
N GLU A 10 -3.66 0.07 -13.96
CA GLU A 10 -4.51 0.11 -15.16
C GLU A 10 -5.75 -0.80 -15.04
N PHE A 11 -5.66 -1.86 -14.23
CA PHE A 11 -6.72 -2.83 -14.02
C PHE A 11 -7.60 -2.51 -12.79
N ASP A 12 -7.09 -1.72 -11.84
CA ASP A 12 -7.80 -1.31 -10.63
C ASP A 12 -8.05 0.20 -10.63
N VAL A 13 -9.26 0.57 -11.04
CA VAL A 13 -9.74 1.97 -11.18
C VAL A 13 -9.91 2.65 -9.82
N SER A 14 -9.83 1.90 -8.71
CA SER A 14 -9.96 2.44 -7.36
C SER A 14 -8.80 3.38 -7.06
N LYS A 15 -9.08 4.68 -6.94
CA LYS A 15 -8.08 5.68 -6.52
C LYS A 15 -7.70 5.46 -5.06
N LYS A 16 -6.55 4.82 -4.84
CA LYS A 16 -6.02 4.51 -3.52
C LYS A 16 -4.53 4.76 -3.45
N THR A 17 -4.09 5.12 -2.25
CA THR A 17 -2.68 5.31 -1.91
C THR A 17 -2.07 4.03 -1.35
N ILE A 18 -0.75 3.89 -1.43
CA ILE A 18 -0.01 2.73 -0.91
C ILE A 18 -0.13 2.55 0.61
N THR A 19 -0.41 3.64 1.32
CA THR A 19 -0.63 3.58 2.77
C THR A 19 -1.95 2.86 3.06
N PRO A 20 -1.92 1.72 3.79
CA PRO A 20 -3.13 0.97 4.09
C PRO A 20 -4.05 1.71 5.06
N LEU A 21 -5.29 1.26 5.19
CA LEU A 21 -6.23 1.81 6.19
C LEU A 21 -5.64 1.77 7.60
N GLY A 22 -5.48 2.93 8.22
CA GLY A 22 -4.86 3.09 9.55
C GLY A 22 -3.33 3.15 9.54
N GLY A 23 -2.69 3.14 8.37
CA GLY A 23 -1.25 3.24 8.20
C GLY A 23 -0.51 1.91 8.35
N PHE A 24 0.77 1.90 7.96
CA PHE A 24 1.64 0.75 8.20
C PHE A 24 1.87 0.56 9.70
N VAL A 25 1.61 -0.65 10.20
CA VAL A 25 1.70 -0.97 11.63
C VAL A 25 3.07 -0.58 12.19
N ARG A 26 3.06 0.32 13.17
CA ARG A 26 4.23 0.91 13.85
C ARG A 26 5.13 1.79 12.98
N TYR A 27 4.80 2.05 11.71
CA TYR A 27 5.51 2.99 10.84
C TYR A 27 4.72 4.28 10.66
N GLY A 28 3.48 4.18 10.18
CA GLY A 28 2.62 5.33 9.86
C GLY A 28 2.34 5.44 8.37
N ILE A 29 2.27 6.68 7.89
CA ILE A 29 1.88 7.05 6.53
C ILE A 29 3.14 7.23 5.66
N VAL A 30 3.08 6.78 4.41
CA VAL A 30 4.12 7.01 3.41
C VAL A 30 3.69 8.16 2.51
N ASN A 31 4.35 9.32 2.65
CA ASN A 31 4.09 10.53 1.87
C ASN A 31 5.12 10.78 0.75
N ASN A 32 6.28 10.14 0.84
CA ASN A 32 7.38 10.34 -0.09
C ASN A 32 7.41 9.22 -1.14
N ASP A 33 8.30 9.38 -2.11
CA ASP A 33 8.53 8.37 -3.14
C ASP A 33 9.00 7.06 -2.50
N PHE A 34 8.53 5.94 -3.05
CA PHE A 34 8.76 4.61 -2.49
C PHE A 34 9.10 3.62 -3.58
N VAL A 35 9.69 2.50 -3.17
CA VAL A 35 10.02 1.36 -4.05
C VAL A 35 9.33 0.12 -3.51
N MET A 36 8.68 -0.65 -4.38
CA MET A 36 8.16 -1.97 -4.05
C MET A 36 9.16 -3.04 -4.45
N LEU A 37 9.63 -3.82 -3.49
CA LEU A 37 10.56 -4.93 -3.71
C LEU A 37 9.84 -6.26 -3.53
N LYS A 38 10.26 -7.26 -4.31
CA LYS A 38 9.74 -8.62 -4.19
C LYS A 38 10.27 -9.29 -2.92
N GLY A 39 9.36 -9.74 -2.06
CA GLY A 39 9.69 -10.54 -0.87
C GLY A 39 10.01 -9.70 0.36
N SER A 40 10.89 -10.21 1.23
CA SER A 40 11.32 -9.56 2.47
C SER A 40 12.68 -8.89 2.31
N VAL A 41 12.97 -7.98 3.23
CA VAL A 41 14.16 -7.14 3.22
C VAL A 41 14.78 -7.16 4.62
N PRO A 42 16.12 -7.16 4.79
CA PRO A 42 16.73 -7.33 6.10
C PRO A 42 16.44 -6.15 7.04
N GLY A 43 16.06 -6.49 8.27
CA GLY A 43 15.84 -5.54 9.36
C GLY A 43 14.38 -5.31 9.73
N VAL A 44 14.19 -4.42 10.71
CA VAL A 44 12.86 -4.06 11.21
C VAL A 44 12.33 -2.80 10.51
N LYS A 45 11.03 -2.56 10.63
CA LYS A 45 10.38 -1.33 10.14
C LYS A 45 11.11 -0.09 10.67
N LYS A 46 11.18 0.99 9.87
CA LYS A 46 11.94 2.25 10.12
C LYS A 46 13.47 2.16 10.01
N ARG A 47 14.07 0.98 9.77
CA ARG A 47 15.51 0.89 9.58
C ARG A 47 15.91 1.52 8.23
N VAL A 48 16.94 2.36 8.25
CA VAL A 48 17.55 2.92 7.03
C VAL A 48 18.21 1.80 6.23
N MET A 49 18.03 1.83 4.91
CA MET A 49 18.50 0.79 4.00
C MET A 49 19.20 1.40 2.80
N THR A 50 20.40 0.89 2.49
CA THR A 50 21.16 1.28 1.31
C THR A 50 20.92 0.28 0.19
N LEU A 51 20.28 0.71 -0.89
CA LEU A 51 20.07 -0.11 -2.09
C LEU A 51 21.26 0.04 -3.04
N ARG A 52 21.72 -1.09 -3.60
CA ARG A 52 22.81 -1.16 -4.59
C ARG A 52 22.36 -1.97 -5.78
N LYS A 53 22.83 -1.61 -6.97
CA LYS A 53 22.72 -2.47 -8.16
C LYS A 53 23.41 -3.82 -7.89
N SER A 54 22.85 -4.88 -8.47
CA SER A 54 23.47 -6.21 -8.43
C SER A 54 24.84 -6.18 -9.09
N MET A 55 25.80 -6.93 -8.53
CA MET A 55 27.13 -7.11 -9.12
C MET A 55 27.17 -8.21 -10.17
N PHE A 56 26.17 -9.08 -10.17
CA PHE A 56 26.05 -10.15 -11.15
C PHE A 56 25.10 -9.70 -12.26
N THR A 57 25.52 -9.92 -13.50
CA THR A 57 24.65 -9.74 -14.66
C THR A 57 23.57 -10.83 -14.65
N HIS A 58 22.33 -10.45 -14.41
CA HIS A 58 21.21 -11.39 -14.39
C HIS A 58 20.81 -11.78 -15.81
N THR A 59 20.91 -13.07 -16.13
CA THR A 59 20.53 -13.64 -17.44
C THR A 59 19.27 -14.51 -17.38
N SER A 60 18.82 -14.87 -16.18
CA SER A 60 17.68 -15.76 -16.02
C SER A 60 16.37 -15.07 -16.37
N ARG A 61 15.46 -15.81 -17.02
CA ARG A 61 14.12 -15.32 -17.42
C ARG A 61 13.34 -14.74 -16.24
N ARG A 62 13.44 -15.35 -15.06
CA ARG A 62 12.79 -14.89 -13.82
C ARG A 62 13.30 -13.53 -13.35
N ALA A 63 14.55 -13.18 -13.65
CA ALA A 63 15.14 -11.91 -13.25
C ALA A 63 14.89 -10.80 -14.28
N LEU A 64 14.69 -11.16 -15.55
CA LEU A 64 14.44 -10.24 -16.67
C LEU A 64 12.96 -10.06 -17.00
N GLU A 65 12.07 -10.70 -16.23
CA GLU A 65 10.62 -10.59 -16.39
C GLU A 65 10.16 -9.15 -16.13
N LYS A 66 9.40 -8.59 -17.09
CA LYS A 66 8.74 -7.29 -16.89
C LYS A 66 7.55 -7.49 -15.94
N VAL A 67 7.49 -6.69 -14.88
CA VAL A 67 6.49 -6.83 -13.83
C VAL A 67 5.39 -5.79 -14.03
N ASP A 68 4.21 -6.26 -14.45
CA ASP A 68 2.99 -5.45 -14.55
C ASP A 68 2.04 -5.84 -13.42
N LEU A 69 1.75 -4.90 -12.51
CA LEU A 69 0.89 -5.14 -11.36
C LEU A 69 -0.58 -4.94 -11.73
N LYS A 70 -1.42 -5.90 -11.36
CA LYS A 70 -2.87 -5.82 -11.57
C LYS A 70 -3.61 -5.18 -10.40
N TRP A 71 -3.19 -5.47 -9.17
CA TRP A 71 -3.90 -5.02 -7.97
C TRP A 71 -2.95 -4.97 -6.77
N ILE A 72 -3.13 -3.98 -5.91
CA ILE A 72 -2.33 -3.78 -4.69
C ILE A 72 -3.26 -3.78 -3.48
N ASP A 73 -2.92 -4.55 -2.46
CA ASP A 73 -3.69 -4.59 -1.21
C ASP A 73 -3.34 -3.40 -0.30
N THR A 74 -4.37 -2.62 0.01
CA THR A 74 -4.34 -1.43 0.89
C THR A 74 -5.24 -1.61 2.12
N SER A 75 -5.68 -2.84 2.36
CA SER A 75 -6.43 -3.18 3.56
C SER A 75 -5.61 -2.98 4.85
N SER A 76 -6.30 -2.75 5.96
CA SER A 76 -5.67 -2.61 7.28
C SER A 76 -4.77 -3.81 7.59
N LYS A 77 -3.56 -3.52 8.09
CA LYS A 77 -2.62 -4.52 8.62
C LYS A 77 -2.63 -4.62 10.14
N PHE A 78 -3.47 -3.81 10.79
CA PHE A 78 -3.73 -3.90 12.22
C PHE A 78 -5.02 -4.70 12.43
N GLY A 79 -4.88 -5.98 12.79
CA GLY A 79 -5.98 -6.94 12.81
C GLY A 79 -6.29 -7.52 11.42
N HIS A 80 -7.56 -7.80 11.15
CA HIS A 80 -8.01 -8.36 9.88
C HIS A 80 -8.54 -7.25 8.96
N GLY A 81 -7.89 -7.05 7.82
CA GLY A 81 -8.29 -6.07 6.82
C GLY A 81 -9.42 -6.59 5.92
N ALA A 82 -10.59 -5.94 5.94
CA ALA A 82 -11.75 -6.33 5.13
C ALA A 82 -12.05 -5.39 3.95
N TYR A 83 -11.58 -4.13 4.01
CA TYR A 83 -11.87 -3.10 3.01
C TYR A 83 -10.57 -2.49 2.51
N GLN A 84 -10.55 -2.03 1.26
CA GLN A 84 -9.40 -1.39 0.63
C GLN A 84 -9.42 0.12 0.84
N THR A 85 -10.59 0.74 0.75
CA THR A 85 -10.75 2.20 0.89
C THR A 85 -11.67 2.58 2.05
N PRO A 86 -11.54 3.80 2.61
CA PRO A 86 -12.49 4.27 3.62
C PRO A 86 -13.90 4.41 3.06
N ALA A 87 -14.02 4.73 1.77
CA ALA A 87 -15.29 4.86 1.06
C ALA A 87 -16.02 3.52 0.97
N GLU A 88 -15.31 2.44 0.64
CA GLU A 88 -15.85 1.07 0.62
C GLU A 88 -16.36 0.65 1.99
N LYS A 89 -15.58 0.92 3.05
CA LYS A 89 -16.00 0.64 4.44
C LYS A 89 -17.26 1.40 4.82
N ARG A 90 -17.38 2.67 4.43
CA ARG A 90 -18.55 3.52 4.71
C ARG A 90 -19.78 3.04 3.94
N ALA A 91 -19.61 2.66 2.68
CA ALA A 91 -20.69 2.11 1.86
C ALA A 91 -21.23 0.79 2.43
N TYR A 92 -20.35 -0.09 2.90
CA TYR A 92 -20.75 -1.38 3.48
C TYR A 92 -21.43 -1.22 4.85
N LEU A 93 -20.86 -0.43 5.76
CA LEU A 93 -21.39 -0.27 7.12
C LEU A 93 -22.63 0.63 7.19
N GLY A 94 -22.88 1.43 6.15
CA GLY A 94 -23.97 2.39 6.12
C GLY A 94 -23.80 3.52 7.15
N THR A 95 -24.93 4.11 7.55
CA THR A 95 -24.97 5.18 8.55
C THR A 95 -24.83 4.61 9.95
N LEU A 96 -23.73 4.93 10.64
CA LEU A 96 -23.52 4.52 12.02
C LEU A 96 -24.00 5.61 12.99
N LYS A 97 -24.21 5.24 14.26
CA LYS A 97 -24.62 6.18 15.31
C LYS A 97 -23.69 7.41 15.42
N LYS A 98 -22.39 7.21 15.23
CA LYS A 98 -21.40 8.29 15.27
C LYS A 98 -21.52 9.30 14.11
N ASP A 99 -22.15 8.90 13.00
CA ASP A 99 -22.36 9.77 11.84
C ASP A 99 -23.63 10.63 12.00
N LEU A 100 -24.50 10.30 12.97
CA LEU A 100 -25.77 11.01 13.25
C LEU A 100 -25.63 12.12 14.30
N ALA A 101 -24.59 12.08 15.13
CA ALA A 101 -24.36 13.12 16.13
C ALA A 101 -23.86 14.39 15.42
N PRO A 102 -24.40 15.59 15.73
CA PRO A 102 -23.78 16.83 15.29
C PRO A 102 -22.36 16.86 15.84
N ALA A 103 -21.37 17.13 15.00
CA ALA A 103 -20.00 17.31 15.45
C ALA A 103 -20.01 18.37 16.56
N ALA A 104 -19.61 17.95 17.76
CA ALA A 104 -19.41 18.86 18.89
C ALA A 104 -18.22 19.78 18.62
#